data_AF-A0A640XRB6-F1
#
_entry.id   AF-A0A640XRB6-F1
#
_cell.length_a   1.000
_cell.length_b   1.000
_cell.length_c   1.000
_cell.angle_alpha   90.00
_cell.angle_beta   90.00
_cell.angle_gamma   90.00
#
_symmetry.space_group_name_H-M   'P 1'
#
loop_
_entity.id
_entity.type
_entity.pdbx_description
1 polymer ?
#
loop_
_entity_poly.entity_id
_entity_poly.type
_entity_poly.pdbx_seq_one_letter_code
_entity_poly.pdbx_strand_id
1 'polypeptide(L)'
;MNFVYLLILFVMFTASQYNIVLADTVNNEAQNPLPKRESSLKTKENVLKNKLCPECNRIYPGDVNFCSVDGKELAEFTEEDFICPTCKEKANPGEKFCRKDGTQLLSKSSAGKKTSVPDKKIEINLSPDATPEEKMKAAMYHIMEGNRLREELNDFEGALEEYKKAETLKPELPSLHFHMGGVYWKLGNQKEALAHLDKCKALLEAQPSETKLSENHQKTLQDVKIYINKLEKGLKPSEKGQRKELTLAERDERMKKALAENREKWNEMALVPAGKFIMGTLEDEFIPEETPQHEVYLDTYSIDKYEVTNAQYWEFLQYIKSTGDHSKCFPGEPKGKDHTPGTPHTGWDYPYYDYPDYPVTRVDWYDAYAYAAWAGKRLPTEAEWEKAARGTDGRRFPWGNVWDAKRSNVGPDAPLSVGSFEYGASLYGCLDLIGSVSEWCNDWYHPDYYQTSPSVNPKGPETSTGMRVIKGGSLFAPYAYKMRCAVRIFGKPEDRNKSIGFRCVKDHEPETGKTVKEASKKEDKGKEVH
;
A
#
# COMPACT_ATOMS: atom_id res chain seq x y z
N MET A 1 -11.34 40.79 -38.32
CA MET A 1 -12.63 40.49 -37.67
C MET A 1 -13.51 39.46 -38.41
N ASN A 2 -13.43 39.29 -39.74
CA ASN A 2 -14.25 38.30 -40.46
C ASN A 2 -13.75 36.84 -40.43
N PHE A 3 -12.52 36.57 -39.99
CA PHE A 3 -11.99 35.19 -39.90
C PHE A 3 -12.40 34.45 -38.61
N VAL A 4 -12.65 35.19 -37.53
CA VAL A 4 -13.07 34.61 -36.24
C VAL A 4 -14.55 34.22 -36.26
N TYR A 5 -15.39 34.96 -37.02
CA TYR A 5 -16.80 34.61 -37.22
C TYR A 5 -16.99 33.35 -38.09
N LEU A 6 -16.11 33.11 -39.07
CA LEU A 6 -16.17 31.89 -39.89
C LEU A 6 -15.77 30.64 -39.09
N LEU A 7 -14.81 30.75 -38.17
CA LEU A 7 -14.39 29.64 -37.32
C LEU A 7 -15.47 29.25 -36.30
N ILE A 8 -16.18 30.23 -35.74
CA ILE A 8 -17.27 29.99 -34.77
C ILE A 8 -18.48 29.34 -35.46
N LEU A 9 -18.79 29.72 -36.70
CA LEU A 9 -19.83 29.06 -37.50
C LEU A 9 -19.46 27.62 -37.90
N PHE A 10 -18.17 27.33 -38.14
CA PHE A 10 -17.69 25.99 -38.49
C PHE A 10 -17.70 25.01 -37.29
N VAL A 11 -17.40 25.51 -36.08
CA VAL A 11 -17.48 24.72 -34.83
C VAL A 11 -18.94 24.46 -34.42
N MET A 12 -19.85 25.41 -34.68
CA MET A 12 -21.29 25.20 -34.44
C MET A 12 -21.92 24.20 -35.43
N PHE A 13 -21.48 24.18 -36.70
CA PHE A 13 -21.99 23.27 -37.72
C PHE A 13 -21.53 21.82 -37.51
N THR A 14 -20.32 21.62 -36.98
CA THR A 14 -19.76 20.28 -36.66
C THR A 14 -20.36 19.69 -35.37
N ALA A 15 -20.67 20.53 -34.38
CA ALA A 15 -21.40 20.10 -33.17
C ALA A 15 -22.88 19.72 -33.46
N SER A 16 -23.51 20.34 -34.46
CA SER A 16 -24.88 19.99 -34.88
C SER A 16 -24.95 18.67 -35.65
N GLN A 17 -23.87 18.25 -36.34
CA GLN A 17 -23.83 16.96 -37.05
C GLN A 17 -23.52 15.80 -36.10
N TYR A 18 -22.71 16.01 -35.05
CA TYR A 18 -22.41 14.98 -34.05
C TYR A 18 -23.62 14.59 -33.18
N ASN A 19 -24.55 15.52 -32.91
CA ASN A 19 -25.78 15.22 -32.18
C ASN A 19 -26.86 14.51 -33.02
N ILE A 20 -26.78 14.56 -34.35
CA ILE A 20 -27.68 13.83 -35.24
C ILE A 20 -27.23 12.37 -35.39
N VAL A 21 -25.92 12.11 -35.44
CA VAL A 21 -25.38 10.74 -35.54
C VAL A 21 -25.62 9.91 -34.26
N LEU A 22 -25.64 10.54 -33.08
CA LEU A 22 -25.95 9.84 -31.82
C LEU A 22 -27.45 9.57 -31.62
N ALA A 23 -28.34 10.38 -32.21
CA ALA A 23 -29.79 10.17 -32.12
C ALA A 23 -30.28 9.02 -33.02
N ASP A 24 -29.62 8.77 -34.16
CA ASP A 24 -29.97 7.68 -35.08
C ASP A 24 -29.45 6.30 -34.62
N THR A 25 -28.40 6.25 -33.78
CA THR A 25 -27.92 4.99 -33.18
C THR A 25 -28.77 4.51 -31.99
N VAL A 26 -29.53 5.39 -31.34
CA VAL A 26 -30.35 5.03 -30.16
C VAL A 26 -31.75 4.54 -30.56
N ASN A 27 -32.24 4.86 -31.77
CA ASN A 27 -33.59 4.49 -32.21
C ASN A 27 -33.69 3.24 -33.11
N ASN A 28 -32.58 2.65 -33.56
CA ASN A 28 -32.60 1.51 -34.50
C ASN A 28 -32.42 0.10 -33.88
N GLU A 29 -32.25 -0.04 -32.57
CA GLU A 29 -32.16 -1.37 -31.92
C GLU A 29 -33.50 -1.92 -31.39
N ALA A 30 -34.62 -1.21 -31.58
CA ALA A 30 -35.91 -1.62 -31.02
C ALA A 30 -36.80 -2.49 -31.93
N GLN A 31 -36.43 -2.81 -33.18
CA GLN A 31 -37.33 -3.53 -34.10
C GLN A 31 -36.62 -4.44 -35.13
N ASN A 32 -36.19 -5.64 -34.71
CA ASN A 32 -36.63 -6.94 -35.28
C ASN A 32 -35.68 -8.10 -34.89
N PRO A 33 -36.23 -9.29 -34.58
CA PRO A 33 -35.48 -10.45 -34.12
C PRO A 33 -34.99 -11.32 -35.28
N LEU A 34 -33.77 -11.88 -35.17
CA LEU A 34 -33.20 -12.89 -36.07
C LEU A 34 -32.53 -14.01 -35.24
N PRO A 35 -32.41 -15.25 -35.75
CA PRO A 35 -33.36 -16.34 -35.53
C PRO A 35 -32.83 -17.43 -34.57
N LYS A 36 -33.77 -18.15 -33.93
CA LYS A 36 -33.48 -19.37 -33.14
C LYS A 36 -33.37 -20.60 -34.05
N ARG A 37 -32.29 -21.39 -33.90
CA ARG A 37 -32.24 -22.87 -33.88
C ARG A 37 -30.81 -23.35 -33.62
N GLU A 38 -30.55 -23.86 -32.41
CA GLU A 38 -30.60 -25.27 -31.98
C GLU A 38 -29.23 -25.95 -32.04
N SER A 39 -28.47 -25.87 -30.93
CA SER A 39 -27.61 -26.97 -30.51
C SER A 39 -28.22 -27.58 -29.25
N SER A 40 -28.84 -28.73 -29.47
CA SER A 40 -29.46 -29.61 -28.51
C SER A 40 -28.44 -30.19 -27.54
N LEU A 41 -28.36 -29.63 -26.32
CA LEU A 41 -28.00 -30.37 -25.12
C LEU A 41 -28.93 -29.89 -24.00
N LYS A 42 -30.02 -30.65 -23.80
CA LYS A 42 -30.83 -30.59 -22.59
C LYS A 42 -29.96 -31.05 -21.42
N THR A 43 -29.38 -30.14 -20.67
CA THR A 43 -29.08 -30.38 -19.26
C THR A 43 -29.94 -29.43 -18.46
N LYS A 44 -30.93 -30.00 -17.76
CA LYS A 44 -31.53 -29.34 -16.61
C LYS A 44 -30.37 -28.86 -15.74
N GLU A 45 -30.16 -27.56 -15.61
CA GLU A 45 -29.36 -27.05 -14.50
C GLU A 45 -30.15 -27.38 -13.24
N ASN A 46 -29.87 -28.57 -12.69
CA ASN A 46 -30.03 -28.82 -11.27
C ASN A 46 -29.10 -27.83 -10.58
N VAL A 47 -29.59 -26.63 -10.29
CA VAL A 47 -28.98 -25.78 -9.27
C VAL A 47 -29.12 -26.58 -7.98
N LEU A 48 -28.07 -27.32 -7.64
CA LEU A 48 -28.00 -28.07 -6.40
C LEU A 48 -28.08 -27.02 -5.28
N LYS A 49 -29.23 -26.96 -4.61
CA LYS A 49 -29.43 -26.06 -3.48
C LYS A 49 -28.35 -26.32 -2.46
N ASN A 50 -27.80 -25.25 -1.88
CA ASN A 50 -26.83 -25.38 -0.79
C ASN A 50 -27.39 -26.30 0.30
N LYS A 51 -26.51 -26.95 1.04
CA LYS A 51 -26.88 -27.88 2.10
C LYS A 51 -26.30 -27.43 3.44
N LEU A 52 -27.02 -27.68 4.52
CA LEU A 52 -26.66 -27.31 5.87
C LEU A 52 -26.26 -28.55 6.67
N CYS A 53 -25.15 -28.49 7.39
CA CYS A 53 -24.85 -29.52 8.39
C CYS A 53 -25.76 -29.31 9.63
N PRO A 54 -26.50 -30.35 10.08
CA PRO A 54 -27.43 -30.24 11.20
C PRO A 54 -26.77 -30.14 12.58
N GLU A 55 -25.44 -30.30 12.68
CA GLU A 55 -24.71 -30.24 13.96
C GLU A 55 -23.83 -28.99 14.06
N CYS A 56 -23.01 -28.71 13.05
CA CYS A 56 -22.14 -27.53 13.07
C CYS A 56 -22.73 -26.28 12.38
N ASN A 57 -23.94 -26.38 11.79
CA ASN A 57 -24.64 -25.29 11.10
C ASN A 57 -23.85 -24.62 9.95
N ARG A 58 -22.85 -25.32 9.39
CA ARG A 58 -22.08 -24.84 8.23
C ARG A 58 -22.85 -25.11 6.94
N ILE A 59 -22.83 -24.15 6.02
CA ILE A 59 -23.45 -24.24 4.69
C ILE A 59 -22.40 -24.74 3.71
N TYR A 60 -22.79 -25.72 2.89
CA TYR A 60 -21.99 -26.35 1.85
C TYR A 60 -22.66 -26.18 0.49
N PRO A 61 -21.88 -26.15 -0.59
CA PRO A 61 -22.39 -26.31 -1.95
C PRO A 61 -23.24 -27.58 -2.08
N GLY A 62 -24.30 -27.54 -2.90
CA GLY A 62 -25.29 -28.61 -2.94
C GLY A 62 -24.81 -29.96 -3.49
N ASP A 63 -23.63 -30.01 -4.10
CA ASP A 63 -22.91 -31.21 -4.54
C ASP A 63 -22.18 -31.95 -3.41
N VAL A 64 -22.03 -31.32 -2.23
CA VAL A 64 -21.47 -31.95 -1.04
C VAL A 64 -22.58 -32.64 -0.25
N ASN A 65 -22.38 -33.91 0.12
CA ASN A 65 -23.36 -34.69 0.89
C ASN A 65 -22.99 -34.88 2.36
N PHE A 66 -21.72 -34.70 2.73
CA PHE A 66 -21.24 -34.94 4.10
C PHE A 66 -20.41 -33.76 4.61
N CYS A 67 -20.56 -33.47 5.89
CA CYS A 67 -19.84 -32.42 6.58
C CYS A 67 -18.35 -32.76 6.68
N SER A 68 -17.48 -31.82 6.30
CA SER A 68 -16.02 -32.01 6.39
C SER A 68 -15.46 -31.93 7.81
N VAL A 69 -16.30 -31.56 8.78
CA VAL A 69 -15.91 -31.39 10.20
C VAL A 69 -16.33 -32.59 11.04
N ASP A 70 -17.56 -33.09 10.85
CA ASP A 70 -18.16 -34.13 11.70
C ASP A 70 -18.63 -35.37 10.92
N GLY A 71 -18.52 -35.36 9.58
CA GLY A 71 -18.87 -36.49 8.73
C GLY A 71 -20.37 -36.76 8.59
N LYS A 72 -21.26 -35.96 9.18
CA LYS A 72 -22.71 -36.17 9.07
C LYS A 72 -23.25 -35.73 7.72
N GLU A 73 -24.35 -36.38 7.32
CA GLU A 73 -25.07 -36.07 6.10
C GLU A 73 -25.72 -34.68 6.16
N LEU A 74 -25.63 -33.94 5.07
CA LEU A 74 -26.08 -32.55 4.97
C LEU A 74 -27.54 -32.47 4.49
N ALA A 75 -28.32 -31.56 5.07
CA ALA A 75 -29.74 -31.35 4.74
C ALA A 75 -29.93 -30.19 3.74
N GLU A 76 -31.01 -30.20 2.94
CA GLU A 76 -31.30 -29.08 2.01
C GLU A 76 -31.54 -27.76 2.75
N PHE A 77 -30.96 -26.67 2.23
CA PHE A 77 -31.10 -25.31 2.77
C PHE A 77 -32.21 -24.52 2.05
N THR A 78 -33.04 -23.78 2.80
CA THR A 78 -34.00 -22.80 2.24
C THR A 78 -33.83 -21.41 2.89
N GLU A 79 -34.11 -20.35 2.13
CA GLU A 79 -33.82 -18.96 2.51
C GLU A 79 -34.73 -18.39 3.63
N GLU A 80 -35.78 -19.12 4.03
CA GLU A 80 -36.83 -18.65 4.95
C GLU A 80 -36.54 -18.90 6.44
N ASP A 81 -35.36 -19.41 6.76
CA ASP A 81 -35.15 -20.09 8.05
C ASP A 81 -34.65 -19.21 9.21
N PHE A 82 -34.31 -17.94 9.04
CA PHE A 82 -33.65 -17.15 10.09
C PHE A 82 -34.49 -15.98 10.64
N ILE A 83 -34.87 -16.06 11.93
CA ILE A 83 -35.63 -15.04 12.67
C ILE A 83 -34.80 -14.60 13.90
N CYS A 84 -34.78 -13.29 14.19
CA CYS A 84 -34.16 -12.79 15.41
C CYS A 84 -34.91 -13.27 16.66
N PRO A 85 -34.27 -13.98 17.61
CA PRO A 85 -34.95 -14.49 18.80
C PRO A 85 -35.44 -13.39 19.74
N THR A 86 -34.77 -12.22 19.71
CA THR A 86 -35.02 -11.10 20.61
C THR A 86 -36.07 -10.14 20.06
N CYS A 87 -35.88 -9.62 18.84
CA CYS A 87 -36.78 -8.62 18.25
C CYS A 87 -37.86 -9.18 17.31
N LYS A 88 -37.80 -10.48 16.99
CA LYS A 88 -38.73 -11.22 16.12
C LYS A 88 -38.78 -10.76 14.65
N GLU A 89 -37.88 -9.88 14.22
CA GLU A 89 -37.77 -9.49 12.81
C GLU A 89 -37.09 -10.56 11.95
N LYS A 90 -37.46 -10.61 10.67
CA LYS A 90 -36.92 -11.53 9.66
C LYS A 90 -35.56 -11.04 9.18
N ALA A 91 -34.63 -11.97 8.97
CA ALA A 91 -33.33 -11.67 8.38
C ALA A 91 -33.43 -11.35 6.87
N ASN A 92 -32.50 -10.53 6.34
CA ASN A 92 -32.27 -10.51 4.88
C ASN A 92 -31.40 -11.72 4.47
N PRO A 93 -31.45 -12.12 3.18
CA PRO A 93 -30.59 -13.19 2.67
C PRO A 93 -29.10 -12.92 2.96
N GLY A 94 -28.42 -13.87 3.59
CA GLY A 94 -26.99 -13.82 3.91
C GLY A 94 -26.61 -13.19 5.27
N GLU A 95 -27.58 -12.67 6.03
CA GLU A 95 -27.32 -12.08 7.34
C GLU A 95 -27.21 -13.15 8.44
N LYS A 96 -26.16 -13.07 9.26
CA LYS A 96 -25.93 -13.98 10.39
C LYS A 96 -26.31 -13.39 11.75
N PHE A 97 -26.52 -12.07 11.82
CA PHE A 97 -26.83 -11.33 13.04
C PHE A 97 -27.92 -10.28 12.79
N CYS A 98 -28.76 -10.04 13.79
CA CYS A 98 -29.84 -9.04 13.73
C CYS A 98 -29.25 -7.63 13.61
N ARG A 99 -29.73 -6.85 12.64
CA ARG A 99 -29.29 -5.47 12.41
C ARG A 99 -29.58 -4.51 13.56
N LYS A 100 -30.52 -4.85 14.43
CA LYS A 100 -31.02 -3.95 15.49
C LYS A 100 -30.29 -4.15 16.82
N ASP A 101 -30.08 -5.40 17.22
CA ASP A 101 -29.52 -5.75 18.53
C ASP A 101 -28.25 -6.60 18.44
N GLY A 102 -27.86 -7.02 17.23
CA GLY A 102 -26.64 -7.80 16.98
C GLY A 102 -26.73 -9.26 17.41
N THR A 103 -27.89 -9.76 17.84
CA THR A 103 -28.05 -11.17 18.22
C THR A 103 -27.92 -12.11 17.02
N GLN A 104 -27.30 -13.26 17.21
CA GLN A 104 -27.15 -14.25 16.14
C GLN A 104 -28.53 -14.77 15.72
N LEU A 105 -28.78 -14.79 14.41
CA LEU A 105 -30.04 -15.25 13.87
C LEU A 105 -30.07 -16.79 13.96
N LEU A 106 -31.18 -17.35 14.47
CA LEU A 106 -31.34 -18.79 14.65
C LEU A 106 -32.17 -19.39 13.52
N SER A 107 -31.80 -20.60 13.07
CA SER A 107 -32.62 -21.34 12.11
C SER A 107 -33.92 -21.83 12.79
N LYS A 108 -35.04 -21.87 12.07
CA LYS A 108 -36.31 -22.44 12.60
C LYS A 108 -36.15 -23.88 13.11
N SER A 109 -35.19 -24.64 12.60
CA SER A 109 -34.89 -26.01 13.03
C SER A 109 -34.05 -26.12 14.31
N SER A 110 -33.40 -25.04 14.76
CA SER A 110 -32.56 -25.03 15.97
C SER A 110 -33.28 -24.52 17.22
N ALA A 111 -34.54 -24.06 17.09
CA ALA A 111 -35.37 -23.62 18.23
C ALA A 111 -35.78 -24.74 19.21
N GLY A 112 -35.33 -25.99 19.01
CA GLY A 112 -35.75 -27.15 19.79
C GLY A 112 -34.65 -28.08 20.33
N LYS A 113 -33.37 -27.89 20.00
CA LYS A 113 -32.29 -28.75 20.53
C LYS A 113 -31.57 -28.05 21.69
N LYS A 114 -32.04 -28.31 22.91
CA LYS A 114 -31.22 -28.14 24.12
C LYS A 114 -30.07 -29.15 24.05
N THR A 115 -28.88 -28.71 23.66
CA THR A 115 -27.65 -29.45 23.96
C THR A 115 -27.46 -29.40 25.47
N SER A 116 -27.72 -30.52 26.14
CA SER A 116 -27.41 -30.68 27.55
C SER A 116 -25.88 -30.83 27.71
N VAL A 117 -25.21 -29.73 27.99
CA VAL A 117 -23.88 -29.77 28.62
C VAL A 117 -24.11 -29.90 30.14
N PRO A 118 -23.38 -30.77 30.87
CA PRO A 118 -23.65 -30.99 32.29
C PRO A 118 -23.36 -29.73 33.11
N ASP A 119 -24.26 -29.39 34.04
CA ASP A 119 -24.18 -28.29 35.04
C ASP A 119 -23.01 -28.41 36.05
N LYS A 120 -21.92 -29.11 35.73
CA LYS A 120 -20.75 -29.21 36.62
C LYS A 120 -19.68 -28.21 36.21
N LYS A 121 -19.50 -27.19 37.06
CA LYS A 121 -18.31 -26.33 37.11
C LYS A 121 -17.07 -27.23 37.23
N ILE A 122 -16.32 -27.42 36.15
CA ILE A 122 -15.08 -28.20 36.17
C ILE A 122 -13.98 -27.27 36.66
N GLU A 123 -13.52 -27.46 37.90
CA GLU A 123 -12.29 -26.80 38.37
C GLU A 123 -11.08 -27.45 37.69
N ILE A 124 -10.47 -26.71 36.76
CA ILE A 124 -9.24 -27.14 36.10
C ILE A 124 -8.06 -26.85 37.03
N ASN A 125 -7.61 -27.88 37.76
CA ASN A 125 -6.37 -27.81 38.54
C ASN A 125 -5.18 -28.23 37.67
N LEU A 126 -4.45 -27.25 37.14
CA LEU A 126 -3.19 -27.49 36.41
C LEU A 126 -2.02 -27.62 37.40
N SER A 127 -1.13 -28.57 37.15
CA SER A 127 0.18 -28.64 37.83
C SER A 127 1.00 -27.38 37.53
N PRO A 128 1.86 -26.90 38.46
CA PRO A 128 2.85 -25.85 38.16
C PRO A 128 3.71 -26.17 36.92
N ASP A 129 3.95 -27.45 36.66
CA ASP A 129 4.76 -27.95 35.53
C ASP A 129 3.92 -28.28 34.27
N ALA A 130 2.68 -27.78 34.18
CA ALA A 130 1.80 -28.08 33.04
C ALA A 130 2.44 -27.69 31.69
N THR A 131 2.33 -28.61 30.73
CA THR A 131 2.84 -28.46 29.37
C THR A 131 2.14 -27.31 28.62
N PRO A 132 2.77 -26.76 27.56
CA PRO A 132 2.13 -25.76 26.71
C PRO A 132 0.79 -26.20 26.13
N GLU A 133 0.64 -27.50 25.84
CA GLU A 133 -0.58 -28.10 25.28
C GLU A 133 -1.70 -28.20 26.33
N GLU A 134 -1.38 -28.59 27.56
CA GLU A 134 -2.34 -28.60 28.67
C GLU A 134 -2.83 -27.19 29.00
N LYS A 135 -1.91 -26.21 29.05
CA LYS A 135 -2.26 -24.80 29.21
C LYS A 135 -3.15 -24.30 28.07
N MET A 136 -2.89 -24.73 26.84
CA MET A 136 -3.72 -24.39 25.68
C MET A 136 -5.14 -24.96 25.81
N LYS A 137 -5.27 -26.25 26.15
CA LYS A 137 -6.59 -26.90 26.33
C LYS A 137 -7.39 -26.23 27.43
N ALA A 138 -6.75 -25.94 28.56
CA ALA A 138 -7.39 -25.24 29.68
C ALA A 138 -7.81 -23.81 29.32
N ALA A 139 -6.96 -23.05 28.62
CA ALA A 139 -7.33 -21.72 28.12
C ALA A 139 -8.54 -21.78 27.19
N MET A 140 -8.58 -22.77 26.29
CA MET A 140 -9.70 -22.95 25.36
C MET A 140 -11.00 -23.31 26.09
N TYR A 141 -10.94 -24.13 27.14
CA TYR A 141 -12.10 -24.40 28.00
C TYR A 141 -12.65 -23.12 28.63
N HIS A 142 -11.79 -22.31 29.24
CA HIS A 142 -12.20 -21.05 29.86
C HIS A 142 -12.76 -20.05 28.83
N ILE A 143 -12.22 -20.01 27.61
CA ILE A 143 -12.79 -19.21 26.51
C ILE A 143 -14.19 -19.72 26.13
N MET A 144 -14.38 -21.03 26.01
CA MET A 144 -15.67 -21.63 25.68
C MET A 144 -16.72 -21.36 26.76
N GLU A 145 -16.36 -21.54 28.03
CA GLU A 145 -17.25 -21.25 29.14
C GLU A 145 -17.58 -19.76 29.23
N GLY A 146 -16.59 -18.87 29.06
CA GLY A 146 -16.84 -17.43 28.99
C GLY A 146 -17.78 -17.04 27.83
N ASN A 147 -17.64 -17.69 26.67
CA ASN A 147 -18.55 -17.48 25.54
C ASN A 147 -19.97 -17.94 25.89
N ARG A 148 -20.12 -19.10 26.53
CA ARG A 148 -21.40 -19.64 26.99
C ARG A 148 -22.10 -18.69 27.97
N LEU A 149 -21.37 -18.22 29.00
CA LEU A 149 -21.88 -17.27 29.99
C LEU A 149 -22.38 -15.97 29.32
N ARG A 150 -21.61 -15.45 28.37
CA ARG A 150 -21.97 -14.25 27.61
C ARG A 150 -23.18 -14.45 26.71
N GLU A 151 -23.22 -15.54 25.95
CA GLU A 151 -24.20 -15.73 24.86
C GLU A 151 -25.51 -16.35 25.33
N GLU A 152 -25.46 -17.32 26.24
CA GLU A 152 -26.63 -18.04 26.71
C GLU A 152 -27.24 -17.40 27.96
N LEU A 153 -26.38 -16.92 28.86
CA LEU A 153 -26.81 -16.42 30.17
C LEU A 153 -26.75 -14.89 30.29
N ASN A 154 -26.15 -14.20 29.30
CA ASN A 154 -25.94 -12.76 29.31
C ASN A 154 -25.18 -12.28 30.58
N ASP A 155 -24.32 -13.15 31.12
CA ASP A 155 -23.47 -12.92 32.29
C ASP A 155 -22.08 -12.44 31.83
N PHE A 156 -21.92 -11.13 31.75
CA PHE A 156 -20.70 -10.49 31.24
C PHE A 156 -19.58 -10.50 32.28
N GLU A 157 -19.90 -10.32 33.55
CA GLU A 157 -18.96 -10.37 34.66
C GLU A 157 -18.38 -11.78 34.82
N GLY A 158 -19.23 -12.81 34.83
CA GLY A 158 -18.79 -14.22 34.87
C GLY A 158 -17.97 -14.60 33.64
N ALA A 159 -18.39 -14.15 32.45
CA ALA A 159 -17.60 -14.34 31.23
C ALA A 159 -16.20 -13.74 31.36
N LEU A 160 -16.09 -12.53 31.94
CA LEU A 160 -14.81 -11.86 32.13
C LEU A 160 -13.91 -12.59 33.13
N GLU A 161 -14.47 -13.16 34.20
CA GLU A 161 -13.71 -14.00 35.14
C GLU A 161 -13.10 -15.22 34.45
N GLU A 162 -13.87 -15.89 33.59
CA GLU A 162 -13.38 -17.03 32.81
C GLU A 162 -12.31 -16.60 31.81
N TYR A 163 -12.50 -15.50 31.08
CA TYR A 163 -11.47 -14.99 30.17
C TYR A 163 -10.17 -14.59 30.88
N LYS A 164 -10.24 -14.03 32.10
CA LYS A 164 -9.04 -13.73 32.89
C LYS A 164 -8.26 -14.99 33.24
N LYS A 165 -8.94 -16.11 33.54
CA LYS A 165 -8.28 -17.41 33.72
C LYS A 165 -7.59 -17.84 32.43
N ALA A 166 -8.26 -17.74 31.29
CA ALA A 166 -7.65 -18.03 30.00
C ALA A 166 -6.43 -17.14 29.71
N GLU A 167 -6.47 -15.86 30.08
CA GLU A 167 -5.35 -14.90 29.89
C GLU A 167 -4.12 -15.28 30.70
N THR A 168 -4.30 -15.78 31.94
CA THR A 168 -3.16 -16.26 32.74
C THR A 168 -2.47 -17.48 32.14
N LEU A 169 -3.20 -18.27 31.35
CA LEU A 169 -2.70 -19.50 30.73
C LEU A 169 -2.09 -19.25 29.35
N LYS A 170 -2.75 -18.41 28.55
CA LYS A 170 -2.45 -18.16 27.14
C LYS A 170 -2.74 -16.70 26.74
N PRO A 171 -1.91 -15.74 27.20
CA PRO A 171 -2.08 -14.32 26.87
C PRO A 171 -1.79 -13.99 25.39
N GLU A 172 -1.26 -14.93 24.61
CA GLU A 172 -0.92 -14.77 23.19
C GLU A 172 -2.06 -15.10 22.23
N LEU A 173 -3.27 -15.47 22.71
CA LEU A 173 -4.40 -15.84 21.87
C LEU A 173 -5.18 -14.60 21.37
N PRO A 174 -5.23 -14.33 20.05
CA PRO A 174 -5.99 -13.18 19.55
C PRO A 174 -7.49 -13.26 19.84
N SER A 175 -8.08 -14.45 19.72
CA SER A 175 -9.51 -14.67 19.96
C SER A 175 -9.92 -14.31 21.38
N LEU A 176 -9.12 -14.67 22.38
CA LEU A 176 -9.32 -14.30 23.77
C LEU A 176 -9.43 -12.78 23.92
N HIS A 177 -8.46 -12.06 23.36
CA HIS A 177 -8.42 -10.60 23.41
C HIS A 177 -9.59 -9.94 22.69
N PHE A 178 -10.05 -10.52 21.58
CA PHE A 178 -11.28 -10.09 20.91
C PHE A 178 -12.51 -10.23 21.82
N HIS A 179 -12.68 -11.38 22.47
CA HIS A 179 -13.80 -11.63 23.39
C HIS A 179 -13.77 -10.72 24.61
N MET A 180 -12.61 -10.56 25.24
CA MET A 180 -12.43 -9.66 26.38
C MET A 180 -12.73 -8.21 26.01
N GLY A 181 -12.26 -7.75 24.85
CA GLY A 181 -12.55 -6.40 24.35
C GLY A 181 -14.05 -6.14 24.21
N GLY A 182 -14.78 -7.10 23.64
CA GLY A 182 -16.24 -7.04 23.52
C GLY A 182 -16.96 -7.00 24.87
N VAL A 183 -16.53 -7.81 25.84
CA VAL A 183 -17.13 -7.85 27.19
C VAL A 183 -16.85 -6.57 27.97
N TYR A 184 -15.61 -6.09 27.98
CA TYR A 184 -15.29 -4.81 28.62
C TYR A 184 -16.08 -3.66 28.03
N TRP A 185 -16.30 -3.65 26.71
CA TRP A 185 -17.14 -2.64 26.08
C TRP A 185 -18.59 -2.71 26.57
N LYS A 186 -19.17 -3.92 26.66
CA LYS A 186 -20.53 -4.11 27.20
C LYS A 186 -20.67 -3.68 28.65
N LEU A 187 -19.62 -3.87 29.45
CA LEU A 187 -19.54 -3.42 30.85
C LEU A 187 -19.25 -1.91 30.99
N GLY A 188 -19.17 -1.16 29.89
CA GLY A 188 -18.88 0.28 29.91
C GLY A 188 -17.42 0.62 30.22
N ASN A 189 -16.53 -0.36 30.30
CA ASN A 189 -15.11 -0.16 30.51
C ASN A 189 -14.37 0.01 29.17
N GLN A 190 -14.53 1.19 28.58
CA GLN A 190 -13.99 1.52 27.28
C GLN A 190 -12.45 1.48 27.22
N LYS A 191 -11.76 1.79 28.32
CA LYS A 191 -10.29 1.75 28.41
C LYS A 191 -9.78 0.32 28.25
N GLU A 192 -10.30 -0.62 29.03
CA GLU A 192 -9.91 -2.02 28.95
C GLU A 192 -10.37 -2.67 27.64
N ALA A 193 -11.54 -2.27 27.13
CA ALA A 193 -12.01 -2.72 25.82
C ALA A 193 -11.00 -2.40 24.72
N LEU A 194 -10.50 -1.17 24.68
CA LEU A 194 -9.47 -0.75 23.73
C LEU A 194 -8.15 -1.49 23.94
N ALA A 195 -7.68 -1.63 25.19
CA ALA A 195 -6.42 -2.31 25.49
C ALA A 195 -6.42 -3.77 24.98
N HIS A 196 -7.50 -4.51 25.20
CA HIS A 196 -7.61 -5.88 24.69
C HIS A 196 -7.76 -5.92 23.16
N LEU A 197 -8.49 -4.99 22.54
CA LEU A 197 -8.60 -4.94 21.07
C LEU A 197 -7.27 -4.56 20.40
N ASP A 198 -6.50 -3.64 20.97
CA ASP A 198 -5.15 -3.30 20.49
C ASP A 198 -4.21 -4.50 20.58
N LYS A 199 -4.24 -5.23 21.71
CA LYS A 199 -3.48 -6.47 21.88
C LYS A 199 -3.93 -7.56 20.89
N CYS A 200 -5.23 -7.69 20.63
CA CYS A 200 -5.77 -8.58 19.59
C CYS A 200 -5.19 -8.23 18.21
N LYS A 201 -5.25 -6.95 17.83
CA LYS A 201 -4.70 -6.45 16.57
C LYS A 201 -3.21 -6.76 16.45
N ALA A 202 -2.42 -6.45 17.48
CA ALA A 202 -0.97 -6.68 17.47
C ALA A 202 -0.62 -8.17 17.34
N LEU A 203 -1.35 -9.06 18.04
CA LEU A 203 -1.15 -10.50 17.94
C LEU A 203 -1.51 -11.05 16.55
N LEU A 204 -2.58 -10.55 15.93
CA LEU A 204 -2.91 -10.89 14.54
C LEU A 204 -1.82 -10.40 13.57
N GLU A 205 -1.39 -9.15 13.70
CA GLU A 205 -0.35 -8.57 12.85
C GLU A 205 1.02 -9.23 13.04
N ALA A 206 1.27 -9.91 14.17
CA ALA A 206 2.48 -10.69 14.41
C ALA A 206 2.44 -12.13 13.83
N GLN A 207 1.30 -12.61 13.34
CA GLN A 207 1.20 -13.97 12.78
C GLN A 207 1.99 -14.13 11.46
N PRO A 208 2.41 -15.37 11.11
CA PRO A 208 3.10 -15.65 9.86
C PRO A 208 2.31 -15.22 8.60
N SER A 209 3.04 -14.89 7.54
CA SER A 209 2.49 -14.41 6.26
C SER A 209 1.41 -15.35 5.68
N GLU A 210 1.63 -16.65 5.76
CA GLU A 210 0.69 -17.67 5.29
C GLU A 210 -0.65 -17.62 6.03
N THR A 211 -0.63 -17.36 7.34
CA THR A 211 -1.85 -17.23 8.16
C THR A 211 -2.61 -15.95 7.82
N LYS A 212 -1.88 -14.86 7.55
CA LYS A 212 -2.45 -13.55 7.18
C LYS A 212 -3.22 -13.55 5.86
N LEU A 213 -2.92 -14.50 4.97
CA LEU A 213 -3.62 -14.67 3.70
C LEU A 213 -4.98 -15.36 3.85
N SER A 214 -5.29 -15.96 5.00
CA SER A 214 -6.59 -16.59 5.22
C SER A 214 -7.70 -15.55 5.35
N GLU A 215 -8.83 -15.78 4.66
CA GLU A 215 -10.01 -14.89 4.72
C GLU A 215 -10.48 -14.64 6.16
N ASN A 216 -10.45 -15.69 6.99
CA ASN A 216 -10.84 -15.58 8.39
C ASN A 216 -9.93 -14.61 9.17
N HIS A 217 -8.61 -14.70 8.98
CA HIS A 217 -7.66 -13.79 9.63
C HIS A 217 -7.90 -12.35 9.21
N GLN A 218 -8.02 -12.10 7.90
CA GLN A 218 -8.24 -10.76 7.35
C GLN A 218 -9.54 -10.16 7.86
N LYS A 219 -10.61 -10.96 7.88
CA LYS A 219 -11.91 -10.55 8.40
C LYS A 219 -11.84 -10.20 9.88
N THR A 220 -11.22 -11.05 10.71
CA THR A 220 -11.07 -10.77 12.15
C THR A 220 -10.25 -9.49 12.38
N LEU A 221 -9.14 -9.31 11.66
CA LEU A 221 -8.34 -8.09 11.76
C LEU A 221 -9.14 -6.85 11.34
N GLN A 222 -9.97 -6.95 10.31
CA GLN A 222 -10.86 -5.89 9.87
C GLN A 222 -11.92 -5.56 10.94
N ASP A 223 -12.56 -6.58 11.53
CA ASP A 223 -13.56 -6.41 12.58
C ASP A 223 -12.96 -5.72 13.82
N VAL A 224 -11.76 -6.15 14.26
CA VAL A 224 -11.01 -5.52 15.35
C VAL A 224 -10.78 -4.03 15.07
N LYS A 225 -10.30 -3.69 13.86
CA LYS A 225 -10.04 -2.30 13.44
C LYS A 225 -11.32 -1.45 13.47
N ILE A 226 -12.46 -2.02 13.05
CA ILE A 226 -13.77 -1.35 13.09
C ILE A 226 -14.18 -1.07 14.54
N TYR A 227 -13.99 -2.03 15.45
CA TYR A 227 -14.35 -1.85 16.86
C TYR A 227 -13.47 -0.82 17.56
N ILE A 228 -12.15 -0.84 17.33
CA ILE A 228 -11.24 0.19 17.85
C ILE A 228 -11.71 1.57 17.39
N ASN A 229 -11.98 1.77 16.10
CA ASN A 229 -12.44 3.05 15.57
C ASN A 229 -13.75 3.54 16.22
N LYS A 230 -14.71 2.63 16.43
CA LYS A 230 -15.99 2.95 17.10
C LYS A 230 -15.75 3.41 18.54
N LEU A 231 -14.91 2.70 19.28
CA LEU A 231 -14.56 3.04 20.66
C LEU A 231 -13.78 4.36 20.71
N GLU A 232 -12.86 4.61 19.80
CA GLU A 232 -12.08 5.85 19.78
C GLU A 232 -12.94 7.10 19.57
N LYS A 233 -14.05 7.00 18.82
CA LYS A 233 -14.98 8.13 18.64
C LYS A 233 -15.54 8.63 19.96
N GLY A 234 -15.83 7.73 20.90
CA GLY A 234 -16.40 8.05 22.22
C GLY A 234 -15.40 8.57 23.25
N LEU A 235 -14.09 8.58 22.95
CA LEU A 235 -13.07 9.03 23.89
C LEU A 235 -13.07 10.55 24.08
N LYS A 236 -12.70 10.99 25.29
CA LYS A 236 -12.44 12.39 25.60
C LYS A 236 -11.21 12.88 24.84
N PRO A 237 -11.07 14.20 24.57
CA PRO A 237 -9.90 14.74 23.88
C PRO A 237 -8.56 14.37 24.50
N SER A 238 -8.46 14.34 25.84
CA SER A 238 -7.24 13.93 26.54
C SER A 238 -6.86 12.47 26.30
N GLU A 239 -7.84 11.57 26.29
CA GLU A 239 -7.65 10.14 26.05
C GLU A 239 -7.27 9.87 24.58
N LYS A 240 -7.86 10.61 23.64
CA LYS A 240 -7.46 10.61 22.23
C LYS A 240 -6.01 11.07 22.08
N GLY A 241 -5.60 12.10 22.80
CA GLY A 241 -4.22 12.59 22.85
C GLY A 241 -3.24 11.51 23.34
N GLN A 242 -3.54 10.88 24.48
CA GLN A 242 -2.70 9.82 25.05
C GLN A 242 -2.57 8.60 24.11
N ARG A 243 -3.67 8.15 23.49
CA ARG A 243 -3.62 7.07 22.51
C ARG A 243 -2.78 7.45 21.30
N LYS A 244 -2.93 8.67 20.80
CA LYS A 244 -2.11 9.16 19.69
C LYS A 244 -0.62 9.11 20.04
N GLU A 245 -0.24 9.57 21.24
CA GLU A 245 1.14 9.50 21.71
C GLU A 245 1.67 8.06 21.78
N LEU A 246 0.86 7.12 22.29
CA LEU A 246 1.21 5.70 22.33
C LEU A 246 1.40 5.13 20.92
N THR A 247 0.48 5.38 19.98
CA THR A 247 0.59 4.92 18.59
C THR A 247 1.85 5.46 17.92
N LEU A 248 2.17 6.74 18.15
CA LEU A 248 3.39 7.35 17.60
C LEU A 248 4.65 6.74 18.23
N ALA A 249 4.64 6.45 19.54
CA ALA A 249 5.76 5.78 20.21
C ALA A 249 5.97 4.35 19.71
N GLU A 250 4.90 3.57 19.53
CA GLU A 250 4.97 2.23 18.94
C GLU A 250 5.54 2.26 17.53
N ARG A 251 5.11 3.24 16.72
CA ARG A 251 5.66 3.44 15.39
C ARG A 251 7.13 3.82 15.44
N ASP A 252 7.54 4.72 16.33
CA ASP A 252 8.95 5.10 16.48
C ASP A 252 9.81 3.87 16.80
N GLU A 253 9.33 2.95 17.65
CA GLU A 253 10.01 1.66 17.89
C GLU A 253 10.03 0.76 16.64
N ARG A 254 8.94 0.69 15.86
CA ARG A 254 8.93 -0.02 14.57
C ARG A 254 9.99 0.55 13.62
N MET A 255 10.10 1.87 13.52
CA MET A 255 11.09 2.54 12.66
C MET A 255 12.52 2.24 13.07
N LYS A 256 12.83 2.37 14.37
CA LYS A 256 14.16 2.05 14.92
C LYS A 256 14.55 0.61 14.62
N LYS A 257 13.64 -0.33 14.88
CA LYS A 257 13.87 -1.76 14.62
C LYS A 257 14.13 -2.02 13.14
N ALA A 258 13.29 -1.49 12.26
CA ALA A 258 13.41 -1.72 10.83
C ALA A 258 14.71 -1.11 10.26
N LEU A 259 15.13 0.07 10.72
CA LEU A 259 16.43 0.65 10.39
C LEU A 259 17.58 -0.25 10.86
N ALA A 260 17.55 -0.74 12.09
CA ALA A 260 18.60 -1.62 12.60
C ALA A 260 18.75 -2.91 11.77
N GLU A 261 17.64 -3.43 11.23
CA GLU A 261 17.62 -4.66 10.43
C GLU A 261 17.96 -4.44 8.94
N ASN A 262 17.60 -3.29 8.36
CA ASN A 262 17.62 -3.09 6.91
C ASN A 262 18.51 -1.93 6.41
N ARG A 263 19.24 -1.24 7.30
CA ARG A 263 20.03 -0.03 6.95
C ARG A 263 20.97 -0.26 5.77
N GLU A 264 21.73 -1.35 5.77
CA GLU A 264 22.69 -1.63 4.71
C GLU A 264 22.00 -1.76 3.35
N LYS A 265 20.89 -2.52 3.30
CA LYS A 265 20.08 -2.70 2.09
C LYS A 265 19.53 -1.36 1.57
N TRP A 266 18.91 -0.56 2.44
CA TRP A 266 18.29 0.70 2.03
C TRP A 266 19.30 1.82 1.70
N ASN A 267 20.56 1.65 2.10
CA ASN A 267 21.64 2.55 1.72
C ASN A 267 22.41 2.09 0.47
N GLU A 268 22.07 0.94 -0.12
CA GLU A 268 22.67 0.49 -1.37
C GLU A 268 22.47 1.54 -2.48
N MET A 269 23.55 1.85 -3.18
CA MET A 269 23.53 2.71 -4.34
C MET A 269 24.07 1.96 -5.56
N ALA A 270 23.40 2.11 -6.69
CA ALA A 270 23.85 1.64 -7.98
C ALA A 270 24.89 2.60 -8.57
N LEU A 271 26.02 2.07 -9.04
CA LEU A 271 27.02 2.84 -9.77
C LEU A 271 26.58 3.02 -11.22
N VAL A 272 26.46 4.27 -11.67
CA VAL A 272 26.20 4.61 -13.07
C VAL A 272 27.50 5.12 -13.69
N PRO A 273 28.14 4.36 -14.60
CA PRO A 273 29.42 4.76 -15.18
C PRO A 273 29.31 6.03 -16.02
N ALA A 274 30.41 6.79 -16.06
CA ALA A 274 30.56 7.92 -16.96
C ALA A 274 30.33 7.50 -18.42
N GLY A 275 29.76 8.40 -19.21
CA GLY A 275 29.54 8.15 -20.62
C GLY A 275 28.28 8.78 -21.17
N LYS A 276 28.15 8.65 -22.50
CA LYS A 276 27.05 9.19 -23.28
C LYS A 276 25.80 8.34 -23.16
N PHE A 277 24.64 8.97 -23.15
CA PHE A 277 23.35 8.32 -23.28
C PHE A 277 22.40 9.20 -24.09
N ILE A 278 21.30 8.60 -24.51
CA ILE A 278 20.25 9.26 -25.29
C ILE A 278 19.16 9.75 -24.34
N MET A 279 19.02 11.07 -24.22
CA MET A 279 18.03 11.75 -23.38
C MET A 279 16.84 12.21 -24.22
N GLY A 280 15.62 12.04 -23.68
CA GLY A 280 14.40 12.43 -24.35
C GLY A 280 13.93 11.46 -25.43
N THR A 281 12.91 11.85 -26.17
CA THR A 281 12.21 10.99 -27.14
C THR A 281 12.16 11.63 -28.52
N LEU A 282 11.91 10.79 -29.52
CA LEU A 282 11.64 11.21 -30.89
C LEU A 282 10.25 11.87 -30.97
N GLU A 283 10.05 12.73 -31.97
CA GLU A 283 8.83 13.55 -32.11
C GLU A 283 7.53 12.74 -32.29
N ASP A 284 7.62 11.48 -32.67
CA ASP A 284 6.49 10.58 -32.91
C ASP A 284 5.85 9.97 -31.65
N GLU A 285 6.39 10.28 -30.46
CA GLU A 285 5.90 9.77 -29.16
C GLU A 285 4.95 10.76 -28.42
N PHE A 286 4.51 11.82 -29.12
CA PHE A 286 3.39 12.71 -28.77
C PHE A 286 3.48 13.53 -27.45
N ILE A 287 4.66 13.69 -26.84
CA ILE A 287 4.87 14.63 -25.72
C ILE A 287 5.98 15.62 -26.11
N PRO A 288 5.63 16.84 -26.54
CA PRO A 288 6.60 17.84 -27.03
C PRO A 288 7.71 18.18 -26.04
N GLU A 289 7.44 18.14 -24.74
CA GLU A 289 8.40 18.53 -23.71
C GLU A 289 9.51 17.47 -23.50
N GLU A 290 9.35 16.28 -24.09
CA GLU A 290 10.34 15.22 -24.09
C GLU A 290 11.29 15.30 -25.30
N THR A 291 11.08 16.27 -26.21
CA THR A 291 11.83 16.42 -27.47
C THR A 291 12.70 17.69 -27.46
N PRO A 292 13.77 17.76 -28.28
CA PRO A 292 14.30 16.70 -29.13
C PRO A 292 15.04 15.63 -28.31
N GLN A 293 15.08 14.42 -28.87
CA GLN A 293 16.05 13.42 -28.44
C GLN A 293 17.47 13.94 -28.73
N HIS A 294 18.35 13.90 -27.73
CA HIS A 294 19.71 14.41 -27.85
C HIS A 294 20.70 13.58 -27.01
N GLU A 295 21.98 13.67 -27.37
CA GLU A 295 23.04 12.96 -26.67
C GLU A 295 23.56 13.80 -25.50
N VAL A 296 23.65 13.17 -24.32
CA VAL A 296 24.19 13.79 -23.10
C VAL A 296 25.29 12.90 -22.53
N TYR A 297 26.41 13.52 -22.16
CA TYR A 297 27.47 12.89 -21.37
C TYR A 297 27.23 13.19 -19.89
N LEU A 298 27.27 12.14 -19.06
CA LEU A 298 27.31 12.27 -17.61
C LEU A 298 28.61 11.68 -17.06
N ASP A 299 29.16 12.32 -16.03
CA ASP A 299 30.24 11.75 -15.22
C ASP A 299 29.75 10.50 -14.45
N THR A 300 30.67 9.82 -13.77
CA THR A 300 30.30 8.69 -12.90
C THR A 300 29.64 9.23 -11.64
N TYR A 301 28.52 8.63 -11.27
CA TYR A 301 27.82 8.91 -10.02
C TYR A 301 27.21 7.62 -9.47
N SER A 302 26.80 7.66 -8.21
CA SER A 302 25.97 6.63 -7.63
C SER A 302 24.56 7.15 -7.42
N ILE A 303 23.55 6.31 -7.62
CA ILE A 303 22.14 6.63 -7.35
C ILE A 303 21.57 5.60 -6.38
N ASP A 304 20.71 6.02 -5.47
CA ASP A 304 20.03 5.11 -4.55
C ASP A 304 19.30 4.02 -5.34
N LYS A 305 19.52 2.77 -4.94
CA LYS A 305 18.91 1.61 -5.57
C LYS A 305 17.39 1.59 -5.38
N TYR A 306 16.92 2.15 -4.26
CA TYR A 306 15.53 2.25 -3.84
C TYR A 306 15.15 3.72 -3.60
N GLU A 307 13.86 4.05 -3.57
CA GLU A 307 13.40 5.32 -3.04
C GLU A 307 13.70 5.43 -1.53
N VAL A 308 13.80 6.67 -1.03
CA VAL A 308 13.97 6.91 0.41
C VAL A 308 12.75 6.37 1.15
N THR A 309 13.00 5.52 2.15
CA THR A 309 11.95 4.86 2.92
C THR A 309 11.39 5.75 4.03
N ASN A 310 10.19 5.42 4.53
CA ASN A 310 9.60 6.07 5.70
C ASN A 310 10.52 6.00 6.92
N ALA A 311 11.21 4.87 7.14
CA ALA A 311 12.12 4.72 8.28
C ALA A 311 13.36 5.60 8.16
N GLN A 312 13.96 5.67 6.97
CA GLN A 312 15.08 6.57 6.71
C GLN A 312 14.66 8.03 6.91
N TYR A 313 13.50 8.43 6.39
CA TYR A 313 12.99 9.78 6.56
C TYR A 313 12.63 10.09 8.03
N TRP A 314 12.11 9.11 8.77
CA TRP A 314 11.89 9.21 10.21
C TRP A 314 13.19 9.55 10.95
N GLU A 315 14.32 8.91 10.62
CA GLU A 315 15.62 9.19 11.24
C GLU A 315 16.04 10.66 11.04
N PHE A 316 15.83 11.19 9.84
CA PHE A 316 16.05 12.60 9.53
C PHE A 316 15.17 13.53 10.38
N LEU A 317 13.87 13.21 10.55
CA LEU A 317 12.98 14.01 11.40
C LEU A 317 13.43 13.99 12.87
N GLN A 318 13.91 12.85 13.37
CA GLN A 318 14.43 12.75 14.73
C GLN A 318 15.72 13.58 14.91
N TYR A 319 16.57 13.61 13.89
CA TYR A 319 17.74 14.50 13.86
C TYR A 319 17.32 15.97 13.97
N ILE A 320 16.41 16.46 13.11
CA ILE A 320 15.93 17.85 13.17
C ILE A 320 15.30 18.13 14.53
N LYS A 321 14.43 17.25 15.02
CA LYS A 321 13.72 17.43 16.30
C LYS A 321 14.68 17.54 17.49
N SER A 322 15.76 16.76 17.49
CA SER A 322 16.71 16.72 18.60
C SER A 322 17.77 17.83 18.55
N THR A 323 18.15 18.27 17.35
CA THR A 323 19.24 19.24 17.17
C THR A 323 18.76 20.65 16.83
N GLY A 324 17.58 20.78 16.23
CA GLY A 324 17.13 22.02 15.58
C GLY A 324 18.01 22.44 14.40
N ASP A 325 18.82 21.53 13.85
CA ASP A 325 19.75 21.86 12.77
C ASP A 325 19.05 21.91 11.40
N HIS A 326 18.98 23.12 10.85
CA HIS A 326 18.52 23.41 9.49
C HIS A 326 19.67 23.85 8.56
N SER A 327 20.93 23.58 8.90
CA SER A 327 22.10 23.96 8.09
C SER A 327 22.16 23.25 6.74
N LYS A 328 21.44 22.13 6.59
CA LYS A 328 21.33 21.33 5.35
C LYS A 328 20.13 21.70 4.49
N CYS A 329 19.29 22.61 4.98
CA CYS A 329 18.11 23.07 4.27
C CYS A 329 18.47 23.95 3.08
N PHE A 330 17.56 24.03 2.11
CA PHE A 330 17.78 24.88 0.95
C PHE A 330 17.75 26.36 1.38
N PRO A 331 18.75 27.19 1.02
CA PRO A 331 18.82 28.58 1.51
C PRO A 331 17.58 29.45 1.20
N GLY A 332 16.81 29.11 0.16
CA GLY A 332 15.60 29.83 -0.25
C GLY A 332 14.29 29.17 0.17
N GLU A 333 14.31 28.19 1.07
CA GLU A 333 13.07 27.54 1.52
C GLU A 333 12.18 28.48 2.36
N PRO A 334 10.86 28.20 2.49
CA PRO A 334 9.98 28.98 3.34
C PRO A 334 10.48 29.08 4.80
N LYS A 335 10.42 30.29 5.38
CA LYS A 335 10.91 30.53 6.74
C LYS A 335 10.14 29.68 7.77
N GLY A 336 10.87 28.95 8.60
CA GLY A 336 10.30 28.12 9.67
C GLY A 336 9.56 26.90 9.14
N LYS A 337 9.95 26.41 7.96
CA LYS A 337 9.36 25.24 7.33
C LYS A 337 9.46 24.01 8.23
N ASP A 338 8.33 23.31 8.35
CA ASP A 338 8.25 22.00 8.98
C ASP A 338 8.48 20.91 7.92
N HIS A 339 9.52 20.10 8.14
CA HIS A 339 9.87 18.97 7.27
C HIS A 339 9.02 17.72 7.51
N THR A 340 8.14 17.74 8.50
CA THR A 340 7.19 16.65 8.75
C THR A 340 6.33 16.40 7.51
N PRO A 341 6.29 15.18 6.94
CA PRO A 341 5.61 14.94 5.69
C PRO A 341 4.10 14.84 5.91
N GLY A 342 3.32 15.12 4.86
CA GLY A 342 1.88 15.17 4.95
C GLY A 342 1.26 16.45 4.40
N THR A 343 -0.04 16.59 4.57
CA THR A 343 -0.82 17.78 4.26
C THR A 343 -1.31 18.42 5.56
N PRO A 344 -1.81 19.68 5.53
CA PRO A 344 -2.45 20.28 6.71
C PRO A 344 -3.57 19.43 7.33
N HIS A 345 -4.15 18.49 6.57
CA HIS A 345 -5.22 17.60 7.01
C HIS A 345 -4.75 16.18 7.35
N THR A 346 -3.56 15.77 6.89
CA THR A 346 -3.00 14.43 7.10
C THR A 346 -1.52 14.58 7.41
N GLY A 347 -1.16 14.65 8.69
CA GLY A 347 0.23 14.83 9.11
C GLY A 347 0.99 13.51 9.15
N TRP A 348 2.11 13.52 9.88
CA TRP A 348 2.89 12.33 10.16
C TRP A 348 2.09 11.23 10.85
N ASP A 349 0.96 11.54 11.47
CA ASP A 349 0.05 10.58 12.10
C ASP A 349 -0.76 9.72 11.11
N TYR A 350 -0.62 9.93 9.80
CA TYR A 350 -1.30 9.14 8.80
C TYR A 350 -0.77 7.68 8.77
N PRO A 351 -1.64 6.64 8.80
CA PRO A 351 -1.22 5.23 8.89
C PRO A 351 -0.29 4.73 7.79
N TYR A 352 -0.18 5.44 6.68
CA TYR A 352 0.83 5.19 5.65
C TYR A 352 2.25 5.14 6.22
N TYR A 353 2.54 6.03 7.15
CA TYR A 353 3.86 6.13 7.78
C TYR A 353 4.06 5.08 8.87
N ASP A 354 3.12 4.14 9.09
CA ASP A 354 3.35 2.99 9.98
C ASP A 354 4.18 1.88 9.34
N TYR A 355 4.37 1.93 8.01
CA TYR A 355 5.11 0.95 7.21
C TYR A 355 6.53 1.47 6.96
N PRO A 356 7.56 0.92 7.64
CA PRO A 356 8.92 1.48 7.61
C PRO A 356 9.59 1.42 6.24
N ASP A 357 9.24 0.43 5.43
CA ASP A 357 9.85 0.07 4.15
C ASP A 357 9.10 0.60 2.93
N TYR A 358 8.02 1.37 3.15
CA TYR A 358 7.34 2.09 2.08
C TYR A 358 8.14 3.33 1.69
N PRO A 359 8.08 3.74 0.40
CA PRO A 359 8.71 4.99 -0.02
C PRO A 359 8.07 6.17 0.73
N VAL A 360 8.86 7.15 1.15
CA VAL A 360 8.29 8.36 1.76
C VAL A 360 7.55 9.18 0.71
N THR A 361 6.35 9.66 1.06
CA THR A 361 5.51 10.50 0.19
C THR A 361 5.02 11.75 0.90
N ARG A 362 4.37 12.65 0.15
CA ARG A 362 3.86 13.95 0.66
C ARG A 362 4.97 14.79 1.30
N VAL A 363 6.17 14.62 0.77
CA VAL A 363 7.33 15.50 0.92
C VAL A 363 7.35 16.43 -0.28
N ASP A 364 7.66 17.69 -0.04
CA ASP A 364 7.91 18.63 -1.12
C ASP A 364 9.38 18.60 -1.56
N TRP A 365 9.75 19.47 -2.51
CA TRP A 365 11.11 19.46 -3.05
C TRP A 365 12.15 19.88 -1.99
N TYR A 366 11.81 20.83 -1.12
CA TYR A 366 12.70 21.31 -0.06
C TYR A 366 12.94 20.23 1.01
N ASP A 367 11.91 19.45 1.34
CA ASP A 367 12.02 18.27 2.21
C ASP A 367 13.01 17.24 1.65
N ALA A 368 12.88 16.93 0.36
CA ALA A 368 13.73 15.98 -0.35
C ALA A 368 15.18 16.50 -0.43
N TYR A 369 15.37 17.80 -0.69
CA TYR A 369 16.67 18.46 -0.72
C TYR A 369 17.37 18.39 0.64
N ALA A 370 16.68 18.80 1.71
CA ALA A 370 17.23 18.83 3.07
C ALA A 370 17.63 17.44 3.56
N TYR A 371 16.77 16.43 3.31
CA TYR A 371 17.09 15.04 3.60
C TYR A 371 18.35 14.60 2.83
N ALA A 372 18.41 14.84 1.52
CA ALA A 372 19.51 14.37 0.70
C ALA A 372 20.84 14.95 1.19
N ALA A 373 20.87 16.26 1.48
CA ALA A 373 22.03 16.94 2.03
C ALA A 373 22.41 16.44 3.43
N TRP A 374 21.44 16.17 4.31
CA TRP A 374 21.65 15.57 5.63
C TRP A 374 22.27 14.17 5.53
N ALA A 375 21.80 13.35 4.57
CA ALA A 375 22.30 12.02 4.30
C ALA A 375 23.69 12.00 3.63
N GLY A 376 24.31 13.17 3.39
CA GLY A 376 25.60 13.27 2.68
C GLY A 376 25.50 12.94 1.18
N LYS A 377 24.33 13.20 0.60
CA LYS A 377 23.96 12.96 -0.80
C LYS A 377 23.40 14.26 -1.42
N ARG A 378 22.79 14.17 -2.60
CA ARG A 378 22.00 15.23 -3.23
C ARG A 378 20.83 14.64 -4.02
N LEU A 379 19.91 15.47 -4.50
CA LEU A 379 18.90 15.03 -5.47
C LEU A 379 19.56 14.76 -6.84
N PRO A 380 19.05 13.77 -7.62
CA PRO A 380 19.51 13.54 -8.98
C PRO A 380 19.22 14.74 -9.87
N THR A 381 20.07 14.99 -10.87
CA THR A 381 19.61 15.78 -12.01
C THR A 381 18.59 14.98 -12.82
N GLU A 382 17.77 15.65 -13.62
CA GLU A 382 16.84 14.99 -14.53
C GLU A 382 17.57 14.01 -15.47
N ALA A 383 18.75 14.41 -15.97
CA ALA A 383 19.56 13.58 -16.84
C ALA A 383 20.14 12.36 -16.11
N GLU A 384 20.61 12.52 -14.88
CA GLU A 384 21.09 11.41 -14.06
C GLU A 384 19.98 10.41 -13.76
N TRP A 385 18.79 10.91 -13.44
CA TRP A 385 17.64 10.05 -13.23
C TRP A 385 17.31 9.25 -14.49
N GLU A 386 17.21 9.92 -15.65
CA GLU A 386 16.84 9.27 -16.90
C GLU A 386 17.90 8.27 -17.37
N LYS A 387 19.20 8.60 -17.27
CA LYS A 387 20.26 7.63 -17.58
C LYS A 387 20.16 6.42 -16.67
N ALA A 388 19.99 6.61 -15.35
CA ALA A 388 19.86 5.51 -14.40
C ALA A 388 18.68 4.58 -14.71
N ALA A 389 17.57 5.12 -15.21
CA ALA A 389 16.41 4.36 -15.65
C ALA A 389 16.61 3.68 -17.00
N ARG A 390 17.19 4.39 -17.96
CA ARG A 390 17.13 4.04 -19.38
C ARG A 390 18.38 3.34 -19.90
N GLY A 391 19.51 3.43 -19.21
CA GLY A 391 20.78 3.00 -19.78
C GLY A 391 21.20 3.89 -20.95
N THR A 392 21.90 3.30 -21.93
CA THR A 392 22.48 4.04 -23.07
C THR A 392 21.79 3.76 -24.41
N ASP A 393 20.81 2.87 -24.44
CA ASP A 393 20.19 2.35 -25.67
C ASP A 393 18.82 2.98 -26.01
N GLY A 394 18.38 3.96 -25.22
CA GLY A 394 17.14 4.70 -25.50
C GLY A 394 15.86 3.91 -25.25
N ARG A 395 15.88 2.81 -24.49
CA ARG A 395 14.69 1.99 -24.16
C ARG A 395 13.52 2.79 -23.54
N ARG A 396 12.28 2.35 -23.69
CA ARG A 396 11.11 3.06 -23.14
C ARG A 396 10.93 2.90 -21.62
N PHE A 397 11.28 1.75 -21.07
CA PHE A 397 11.14 1.37 -19.66
C PHE A 397 12.46 0.79 -19.14
N PRO A 398 12.72 0.74 -17.82
CA PRO A 398 13.99 0.22 -17.29
C PRO A 398 14.34 -1.18 -17.78
N TRP A 399 13.32 -2.03 -17.93
CA TRP A 399 13.42 -3.40 -18.38
C TRP A 399 13.31 -3.61 -19.91
N GLY A 400 13.13 -2.55 -20.71
CA GLY A 400 13.09 -2.64 -22.17
C GLY A 400 12.00 -1.79 -22.82
N ASN A 401 11.52 -2.21 -24.00
CA ASN A 401 10.59 -1.42 -24.82
C ASN A 401 9.11 -1.83 -24.72
N VAL A 402 8.83 -2.95 -24.05
CA VAL A 402 7.49 -3.49 -23.89
C VAL A 402 7.01 -3.25 -22.46
N TRP A 403 5.84 -2.63 -22.33
CA TRP A 403 5.20 -2.41 -21.04
C TRP A 403 4.85 -3.74 -20.37
N ASP A 404 5.15 -3.86 -19.08
CA ASP A 404 4.79 -4.99 -18.25
C ASP A 404 4.48 -4.51 -16.83
N ALA A 405 3.20 -4.45 -16.48
CA ALA A 405 2.76 -3.96 -15.16
C ALA A 405 3.29 -4.82 -14.01
N LYS A 406 3.69 -6.08 -14.26
CA LYS A 406 4.27 -6.97 -13.23
C LYS A 406 5.71 -6.61 -12.86
N ARG A 407 6.29 -5.59 -13.51
CA ARG A 407 7.65 -5.09 -13.26
C ARG A 407 7.66 -3.72 -12.57
N SER A 408 6.50 -3.22 -12.16
CA SER A 408 6.36 -1.91 -11.51
C SER A 408 5.30 -1.93 -10.44
N ASN A 409 5.49 -1.12 -9.40
CA ASN A 409 4.55 -0.94 -8.30
C ASN A 409 3.35 -0.06 -8.74
N VAL A 410 2.39 -0.64 -9.46
CA VAL A 410 1.20 0.05 -9.97
C VAL A 410 -0.09 -0.71 -9.62
N GLY A 411 -1.20 0.00 -9.44
CA GLY A 411 -2.51 -0.61 -9.21
C GLY A 411 -3.01 -0.51 -7.75
N PRO A 412 -4.11 -1.21 -7.43
CA PRO A 412 -4.87 -1.01 -6.18
C PRO A 412 -4.16 -1.53 -4.92
N ASP A 413 -3.23 -2.48 -5.07
CA ASP A 413 -2.51 -3.11 -3.96
C ASP A 413 -1.21 -2.37 -3.59
N ALA A 414 -0.93 -1.25 -4.27
CA ALA A 414 0.24 -0.40 -4.10
C ALA A 414 -0.03 0.81 -3.15
N PRO A 415 1.01 1.42 -2.54
CA PRO A 415 2.41 1.03 -2.67
C PRO A 415 2.74 -0.18 -1.81
N LEU A 416 3.62 -1.01 -2.37
CA LEU A 416 4.35 -2.04 -1.64
C LEU A 416 5.69 -1.51 -1.13
N SER A 417 6.38 -2.34 -0.35
CA SER A 417 7.74 -2.12 0.11
C SER A 417 8.69 -1.80 -1.04
N VAL A 418 9.65 -0.90 -0.82
CA VAL A 418 10.69 -0.64 -1.83
C VAL A 418 11.43 -1.94 -2.20
N GLY A 419 11.69 -2.10 -3.49
CA GLY A 419 12.34 -3.27 -4.05
C GLY A 419 11.44 -4.47 -4.32
N SER A 420 10.11 -4.34 -4.21
CA SER A 420 9.19 -5.47 -4.41
C SER A 420 9.19 -6.03 -5.83
N PHE A 421 9.71 -5.30 -6.81
CA PHE A 421 9.68 -5.65 -8.23
C PHE A 421 11.09 -5.87 -8.79
N GLU A 422 11.78 -6.93 -8.37
CA GLU A 422 13.17 -7.22 -8.77
C GLU A 422 13.37 -7.28 -10.29
N TYR A 423 12.40 -7.83 -11.04
CA TYR A 423 12.43 -7.88 -12.51
C TYR A 423 12.18 -6.52 -13.18
N GLY A 424 11.86 -5.48 -12.39
CA GLY A 424 11.75 -4.09 -12.82
C GLY A 424 13.08 -3.33 -12.82
N ALA A 425 14.17 -3.97 -12.41
CA ALA A 425 15.48 -3.31 -12.32
C ALA A 425 15.93 -2.70 -13.66
N SER A 426 16.56 -1.53 -13.59
CA SER A 426 17.29 -0.95 -14.72
C SER A 426 18.59 -1.72 -15.00
N LEU A 427 19.28 -1.38 -16.10
CA LEU A 427 20.60 -1.95 -16.42
C LEU A 427 21.65 -1.76 -15.33
N TYR A 428 21.49 -0.73 -14.50
CA TYR A 428 22.42 -0.43 -13.42
C TYR A 428 21.97 -1.04 -12.08
N GLY A 429 20.84 -1.75 -12.06
CA GLY A 429 20.30 -2.40 -10.87
C GLY A 429 19.38 -1.55 -10.01
N CYS A 430 19.02 -0.34 -10.46
CA CYS A 430 18.07 0.53 -9.76
C CYS A 430 16.66 -0.05 -9.87
N LEU A 431 15.95 -0.11 -8.75
CA LEU A 431 14.59 -0.63 -8.65
C LEU A 431 13.57 0.51 -8.53
N ASP A 432 12.32 0.19 -8.88
CA ASP A 432 11.16 1.06 -8.71
C ASP A 432 11.27 2.45 -9.36
N LEU A 433 12.13 2.60 -10.38
CA LEU A 433 12.22 3.86 -11.15
C LEU A 433 10.94 4.16 -11.93
N ILE A 434 10.09 3.17 -12.20
CA ILE A 434 8.78 3.36 -12.83
C ILE A 434 7.68 2.82 -11.92
N GLY A 435 6.66 3.63 -11.68
CA GLY A 435 5.59 3.31 -10.73
C GLY A 435 5.98 3.68 -9.30
N SER A 436 5.34 3.08 -8.31
CA SER A 436 5.55 3.40 -6.90
C SER A 436 5.23 4.88 -6.66
N VAL A 437 6.24 5.73 -6.54
CA VAL A 437 6.11 7.18 -6.41
C VAL A 437 6.85 7.84 -7.55
N SER A 438 6.30 8.93 -8.07
CA SER A 438 7.10 9.82 -8.90
C SER A 438 8.17 10.50 -8.04
N GLU A 439 9.30 10.88 -8.63
CA GLU A 439 10.49 11.28 -7.86
C GLU A 439 10.98 12.69 -8.19
N TRP A 440 11.15 13.51 -7.16
CA TRP A 440 11.74 14.85 -7.30
C TRP A 440 13.17 14.80 -7.86
N CYS A 441 13.45 15.66 -8.85
CA CYS A 441 14.80 15.93 -9.34
C CYS A 441 15.26 17.34 -8.92
N ASN A 442 16.57 17.58 -9.00
CA ASN A 442 17.16 18.87 -8.64
C ASN A 442 16.79 20.00 -9.63
N ASP A 443 16.55 19.67 -10.89
CA ASP A 443 16.39 20.61 -11.99
C ASP A 443 15.14 21.49 -11.86
N TRP A 444 15.28 22.75 -12.28
CA TRP A 444 14.11 23.54 -12.66
C TRP A 444 13.53 22.99 -13.96
N TYR A 445 12.20 22.92 -14.05
CA TYR A 445 11.49 22.47 -15.24
C TYR A 445 11.33 23.62 -16.23
N HIS A 446 11.69 23.39 -17.49
CA HIS A 446 11.30 24.24 -18.61
C HIS A 446 10.94 23.34 -19.80
N PRO A 447 9.81 23.59 -20.49
CA PRO A 447 9.36 22.74 -21.59
C PRO A 447 10.39 22.68 -22.72
N ASP A 448 10.98 23.82 -23.09
CA ASP A 448 11.95 23.90 -24.20
C ASP A 448 13.41 23.61 -23.79
N TYR A 449 13.68 23.17 -22.56
CA TYR A 449 15.07 23.02 -22.09
C TYR A 449 15.90 22.09 -22.99
N TYR A 450 15.30 21.01 -23.50
CA TYR A 450 16.01 20.02 -24.33
C TYR A 450 16.53 20.62 -25.65
N GLN A 451 15.95 21.71 -26.15
CA GLN A 451 16.43 22.40 -27.36
C GLN A 451 17.76 23.13 -27.14
N THR A 452 18.08 23.45 -25.88
CA THR A 452 19.26 24.25 -25.50
C THR A 452 20.11 23.56 -24.42
N SER A 453 19.81 22.29 -24.13
CA SER A 453 20.47 21.50 -23.09
C SER A 453 21.97 21.36 -23.40
N PRO A 454 22.86 21.65 -22.44
CA PRO A 454 24.28 21.41 -22.62
C PRO A 454 24.55 19.90 -22.71
N SER A 455 25.52 19.52 -23.55
CA SER A 455 25.81 18.11 -23.83
C SER A 455 26.59 17.39 -22.71
N VAL A 456 27.02 18.10 -21.66
CA VAL A 456 27.83 17.55 -20.56
C VAL A 456 27.21 17.96 -19.23
N ASN A 457 26.82 16.98 -18.41
CA ASN A 457 26.27 17.16 -17.06
C ASN A 457 25.19 18.26 -16.96
N PRO A 458 24.10 18.22 -17.76
CA PRO A 458 23.03 19.21 -17.68
C PRO A 458 22.36 19.19 -16.29
N LYS A 459 21.98 20.37 -15.82
CA LYS A 459 21.40 20.62 -14.48
C LYS A 459 20.08 21.39 -14.53
N GLY A 460 19.47 21.48 -15.71
CA GLY A 460 18.30 22.30 -15.97
C GLY A 460 18.66 23.77 -16.24
N PRO A 461 17.65 24.64 -16.38
CA PRO A 461 17.84 26.09 -16.46
C PRO A 461 18.57 26.63 -15.23
N GLU A 462 19.46 27.61 -15.43
CA GLU A 462 20.24 28.23 -14.35
C GLU A 462 19.36 29.02 -13.36
N THR A 463 18.27 29.60 -13.86
CA THR A 463 17.33 30.40 -13.07
C THR A 463 16.05 29.66 -12.78
N SER A 464 15.41 29.98 -11.66
CA SER A 464 14.11 29.42 -11.30
C SER A 464 13.04 29.70 -12.35
N THR A 465 12.31 28.66 -12.69
CA THR A 465 11.09 28.72 -13.53
C THR A 465 9.82 28.59 -12.68
N GLY A 466 9.96 28.46 -11.35
CA GLY A 466 8.86 28.21 -10.42
C GLY A 466 8.38 26.75 -10.34
N MET A 467 8.91 25.86 -11.17
CA MET A 467 8.52 24.43 -11.21
C MET A 467 9.74 23.53 -11.19
N ARG A 468 9.73 22.46 -10.40
CA ARG A 468 10.80 21.45 -10.36
C ARG A 468 10.42 20.23 -11.18
N VAL A 469 11.43 19.54 -11.73
CA VAL A 469 11.23 18.30 -12.48
C VAL A 469 10.88 17.16 -11.53
N ILE A 470 9.99 16.28 -11.99
CA ILE A 470 9.61 15.02 -11.36
C ILE A 470 9.64 13.91 -12.43
N LYS A 471 10.14 12.73 -12.09
CA LYS A 471 10.28 11.58 -13.00
C LYS A 471 9.57 10.31 -12.51
N GLY A 472 9.57 9.26 -13.33
CA GLY A 472 9.16 7.88 -12.96
C GLY A 472 7.68 7.53 -13.13
N GLY A 473 6.78 8.45 -12.80
CA GLY A 473 5.36 8.12 -12.72
C GLY A 473 5.04 7.28 -11.48
N SER A 474 3.80 7.32 -10.99
CA SER A 474 3.43 6.75 -9.68
C SER A 474 2.40 5.62 -9.81
N LEU A 475 2.15 4.92 -8.71
CA LEU A 475 1.11 3.87 -8.64
C LEU A 475 -0.30 4.32 -9.08
N PHE A 476 -0.56 5.63 -9.15
CA PHE A 476 -1.82 6.22 -9.57
C PHE A 476 -1.89 6.54 -11.07
N ALA A 477 -0.81 6.40 -11.84
CA ALA A 477 -0.87 6.78 -13.24
C ALA A 477 -1.69 5.75 -14.05
N PRO A 478 -2.73 6.20 -14.78
CA PRO A 478 -3.70 5.29 -15.39
C PRO A 478 -3.21 4.62 -16.69
N TYR A 479 -2.08 5.07 -17.26
CA TYR A 479 -1.67 4.64 -18.60
C TYR A 479 -0.15 4.42 -18.70
N ALA A 480 0.24 3.34 -19.40
CA ALA A 480 1.64 2.97 -19.64
C ALA A 480 2.46 4.05 -20.36
N TYR A 481 1.83 4.91 -21.18
CA TYR A 481 2.56 5.96 -21.90
C TYR A 481 3.12 7.06 -20.96
N LYS A 482 2.52 7.24 -19.77
CA LYS A 482 3.03 8.12 -18.71
C LYS A 482 4.08 7.46 -17.82
N MET A 483 4.38 6.18 -18.08
CA MET A 483 5.33 5.35 -17.33
C MET A 483 6.62 5.10 -18.09
N ARG A 484 6.93 5.91 -19.11
CA ARG A 484 8.19 5.80 -19.87
C ARG A 484 9.31 6.56 -19.14
N CYS A 485 10.55 6.09 -19.25
CA CYS A 485 11.73 6.73 -18.66
C CYS A 485 11.89 8.20 -19.11
N ALA A 486 11.50 8.51 -20.34
CA ALA A 486 11.61 9.84 -20.93
C ALA A 486 10.61 10.85 -20.35
N VAL A 487 9.50 10.37 -19.76
CA VAL A 487 8.41 11.24 -19.32
C VAL A 487 8.91 12.25 -18.29
N ARG A 488 8.50 13.49 -18.48
CA ARG A 488 8.81 14.62 -17.62
C ARG A 488 7.50 15.14 -17.07
N ILE A 489 7.38 15.18 -15.75
CA ILE A 489 6.29 15.94 -15.10
C ILE A 489 6.92 16.98 -14.20
N PHE A 490 6.10 17.89 -13.69
CA PHE A 490 6.58 19.02 -12.91
C PHE A 490 5.58 19.41 -11.84
N GLY A 491 6.08 20.08 -10.82
CA GLY A 491 5.28 20.63 -9.72
C GLY A 491 5.98 21.81 -9.10
N LYS A 492 5.23 22.61 -8.33
CA LYS A 492 5.83 23.66 -7.52
C LYS A 492 6.72 23.02 -6.45
N PRO A 493 7.81 23.67 -6.04
CA PRO A 493 8.71 23.10 -5.04
C PRO A 493 8.04 22.92 -3.67
N GLU A 494 6.90 23.56 -3.39
CA GLU A 494 6.08 23.38 -2.19
C GLU A 494 4.98 22.31 -2.32
N ASP A 495 4.81 21.69 -3.50
CA ASP A 495 3.72 20.73 -3.72
C ASP A 495 3.98 19.44 -2.93
N ARG A 496 3.02 19.06 -2.08
CA ARG A 496 3.04 17.82 -1.30
C ARG A 496 2.00 16.84 -1.79
N ASN A 497 2.43 15.89 -2.62
CA ASN A 497 1.54 14.91 -3.22
C ASN A 497 1.77 13.50 -2.66
N LYS A 498 0.69 12.74 -2.47
CA LYS A 498 0.75 11.32 -2.07
C LYS A 498 1.43 10.43 -3.11
N SER A 499 1.55 10.92 -4.34
CA SER A 499 2.17 10.20 -5.45
C SER A 499 3.62 10.58 -5.69
N ILE A 500 4.20 11.47 -4.87
CA ILE A 500 5.55 11.99 -5.07
C ILE A 500 6.40 11.69 -3.84
N GLY A 501 7.55 11.09 -4.07
CA GLY A 501 8.64 10.87 -3.14
C GLY A 501 9.95 11.29 -3.80
N PHE A 502 11.06 10.61 -3.47
CA PHE A 502 12.36 10.89 -4.07
C PHE A 502 13.37 9.77 -3.78
N ARG A 503 14.48 9.81 -4.52
CA ARG A 503 15.70 9.07 -4.23
C ARG A 503 16.91 10.01 -4.34
N CYS A 504 18.06 9.62 -3.79
CA CYS A 504 19.25 10.47 -3.81
C CYS A 504 20.33 9.95 -4.78
N VAL A 505 21.29 10.81 -5.08
CA VAL A 505 22.54 10.48 -5.77
C VAL A 505 23.74 11.00 -4.99
N LYS A 506 24.92 10.47 -5.33
CA LYS A 506 26.20 10.90 -4.78
C LYS A 506 27.22 10.98 -5.90
N ASP A 507 27.96 12.08 -5.92
CA ASP A 507 29.05 12.29 -6.87
C ASP A 507 30.18 11.30 -6.61
N HIS A 508 30.81 10.80 -7.68
CA HIS A 508 32.04 10.05 -7.57
C HIS A 508 33.21 11.02 -7.70
N GLU A 509 33.98 11.23 -6.63
CA GLU A 509 35.20 12.03 -6.76
C GLU A 509 36.19 11.28 -7.66
N PRO A 510 36.78 11.94 -8.67
CA PRO A 510 37.81 11.32 -9.47
C PRO A 510 38.97 10.93 -8.55
N GLU A 511 39.47 9.68 -8.64
CA GLU A 511 40.68 9.25 -7.95
C GLU A 511 41.84 10.19 -8.31
N THR A 512 42.10 11.18 -7.47
CA THR A 512 43.23 12.10 -7.61
C THR A 512 44.50 11.35 -7.22
N GLY A 513 45.10 10.58 -8.15
CA GLY A 513 46.33 9.88 -7.80
C GLY A 513 46.99 8.91 -8.77
N LYS A 514 46.48 8.69 -9.99
CA LYS A 514 47.25 7.95 -11.02
C LYS A 514 47.43 8.82 -12.24
N THR A 515 48.52 9.59 -12.22
CA THR A 515 49.05 10.32 -13.38
C THR A 515 49.05 9.42 -14.61
N VAL A 516 48.25 9.81 -15.60
CA VAL A 516 48.32 9.35 -16.99
C VAL A 516 49.66 9.84 -17.56
N LYS A 517 50.74 9.14 -17.23
CA LYS A 517 52.06 9.29 -17.85
C LYS A 517 52.71 7.93 -18.09
N GLU A 518 51.97 6.98 -18.66
CA GLU A 518 52.59 5.75 -19.18
C GLU A 518 51.85 5.07 -20.34
N ALA A 519 50.66 5.54 -20.74
CA ALA A 519 49.94 4.96 -21.87
C ALA A 519 50.37 5.48 -23.27
N SER A 520 51.11 6.59 -23.35
CA SER A 520 51.49 7.20 -24.64
C SER A 520 52.89 6.82 -25.16
N LYS A 521 53.53 5.77 -24.62
CA LYS A 521 54.87 5.32 -25.07
C LYS A 521 54.93 3.92 -25.68
N LYS A 522 53.80 3.24 -25.91
CA LYS A 522 53.78 1.88 -26.46
C LYS A 522 53.18 1.72 -27.87
N GLU A 523 52.70 2.78 -28.52
CA GLU A 523 52.12 2.66 -29.87
C GLU A 523 53.03 3.07 -31.03
N ASP A 524 54.28 3.48 -30.79
CA ASP A 524 55.15 4.01 -31.86
C ASP A 524 56.44 3.21 -32.12
N LYS A 525 56.45 1.90 -31.82
CA LYS A 525 57.61 1.02 -32.13
C LYS A 525 57.21 -0.35 -32.67
N GLY A 526 56.35 -0.38 -33.70
CA GLY A 526 55.88 -1.65 -34.25
C GLY A 526 55.42 -1.61 -35.70
N LYS A 527 56.01 -0.78 -36.56
CA LYS A 527 55.87 -0.91 -38.02
C LYS A 527 57.17 -0.56 -38.73
N GLU A 528 58.11 -1.49 -38.73
CA GLU A 528 59.12 -1.58 -39.77
C GLU A 528 59.71 -3.00 -39.81
N VAL A 529 59.76 -3.58 -41.02
CA VAL A 529 60.55 -4.75 -41.45
C VAL A 529 60.02 -6.15 -41.09
N HIS A 530 59.25 -6.80 -41.97
CA HIS A 530 59.75 -7.70 -43.04
C HIS A 530 58.62 -8.22 -43.93
#